data_AF-A0A176RTI1-F1
#
_entry.id   AF-A0A176RTI1-F1
#
_cell.length_a   1.000
_cell.length_b   1.000
_cell.length_c   1.000
_cell.angle_alpha   90.00
_cell.angle_beta   90.00
_cell.angle_gamma   90.00
#
_symmetry.space_group_name_H-M   'P 1'
#
loop_
_entity.id
_entity.type
_entity.pdbx_description
1 polymer ?
#
loop_
_entity_poly.entity_id
_entity_poly.type
_entity_poly.pdbx_seq_one_letter_code
_entity_poly.pdbx_strand_id
1 'polypeptide(L)'
;MYRELYLDRKNNWLHGLALIGVRAVLGIESQRGSPFNIQRSLKVPNFTPEEVKELYRQYQEESSQPIEPAVVEQVYQTTKGQPGLVSWFGELLTEKYNPGADKTLDEENWELVWHFARTREPNNTLLNLIAKAREPAYQDFLTTLFTTSNVPFFFHQPLHNYLYLHGIIEPTLETSPSGERQDVCRFTSPFVQRCLYDALSQEIIGSETPILALAPLDELTDVFASASLNLPALLTRYKDYLVRLREKGINPWKEQPRRNEVTTQSDVQKRFEINKVCV
;
A
#
# COMPACT_ATOMS: atom_id res chain seq x y z
N MET A 1 -7.21 42.80 4.47
CA MET A 1 -5.81 42.61 4.05
C MET A 1 -5.62 42.53 2.54
N TYR A 2 -5.71 41.38 1.84
CA TYR A 2 -5.40 41.33 0.39
C TYR A 2 -6.37 42.11 -0.52
N ARG A 3 -7.65 42.21 -0.14
CA ARG A 3 -8.65 42.98 -0.89
C ARG A 3 -8.42 44.50 -0.79
N GLU A 4 -7.96 44.99 0.36
CA GLU A 4 -7.64 46.41 0.56
C GLU A 4 -6.40 46.81 -0.26
N LEU A 5 -5.39 45.93 -0.33
CA LEU A 5 -4.21 46.10 -1.20
C LEU A 5 -4.60 46.20 -2.69
N TYR A 6 -5.55 45.37 -3.14
CA TYR A 6 -6.07 45.43 -4.51
C TYR A 6 -6.89 46.71 -4.79
N LEU A 7 -7.63 47.22 -3.80
CA LEU A 7 -8.49 48.39 -3.97
C LEU A 7 -7.68 49.69 -3.93
N ASP A 8 -6.58 49.75 -3.18
CA ASP A 8 -5.65 50.89 -3.14
C ASP A 8 -4.40 50.65 -3.99
N ARG A 9 -4.59 50.47 -5.31
CA ARG A 9 -3.49 50.21 -6.26
C ARG A 9 -2.50 51.37 -6.42
N LYS A 10 -2.87 52.58 -6.01
CA LYS A 10 -2.01 53.78 -6.16
C LYS A 10 -0.93 53.84 -5.09
N ASN A 11 -1.21 53.31 -3.89
CA ASN A 11 -0.26 53.29 -2.77
C ASN A 11 0.38 51.92 -2.53
N ASN A 12 -0.11 50.85 -3.19
CA ASN A 12 0.42 49.50 -3.04
C ASN A 12 1.11 49.01 -4.32
N TRP A 13 2.40 48.67 -4.23
CA TRP A 13 3.21 48.23 -5.36
C TRP A 13 3.25 46.69 -5.54
N LEU A 14 2.58 45.94 -4.67
CA LEU A 14 2.47 44.49 -4.80
C LEU A 14 1.39 44.11 -5.82
N HIS A 15 1.80 43.72 -7.02
CA HIS A 15 0.92 43.41 -8.15
C HIS A 15 0.36 41.98 -8.11
N GLY A 16 1.02 41.06 -7.39
CA GLY A 16 0.62 39.67 -7.23
C GLY A 16 1.55 38.90 -6.30
N LEU A 17 1.04 37.81 -5.71
CA LEU A 17 1.79 36.89 -4.86
C LEU A 17 1.44 35.45 -5.29
N ALA A 18 2.45 34.68 -5.69
CA ALA A 18 2.30 33.26 -5.96
C ALA A 18 2.89 32.48 -4.79
N LEU A 19 2.04 31.75 -4.05
CA LEU A 19 2.48 30.84 -3.01
C LEU A 19 2.54 29.43 -3.61
N ILE A 20 3.75 28.90 -3.75
CA ILE A 20 3.98 27.53 -4.21
C ILE A 20 4.30 26.69 -2.98
N GLY A 21 3.41 25.76 -2.65
CA GLY A 21 3.60 24.81 -1.57
C GLY A 21 3.34 23.39 -2.07
N VAL A 22 4.14 22.44 -1.60
CA VAL A 22 3.92 21.00 -1.84
C VAL A 22 2.82 20.54 -0.90
N ARG A 23 1.56 20.76 -1.28
CA ARG A 23 0.38 20.27 -0.55
C ARG A 23 -0.52 19.49 -1.51
N ALA A 24 -0.79 18.24 -1.18
CA ALA A 24 -1.64 17.38 -1.99
C ALA A 24 -3.08 17.92 -2.06
N VAL A 25 -3.52 18.13 -3.29
CA VAL A 25 -4.80 17.74 -3.90
C VAL A 25 -5.99 17.57 -2.93
N LEU A 26 -6.99 18.45 -3.10
CA LEU A 26 -8.29 18.55 -2.41
C LEU A 26 -8.26 19.10 -0.98
N GLY A 27 -7.93 20.38 -0.89
CA GLY A 27 -8.68 21.27 0.01
C GLY A 27 -9.79 21.97 -0.76
N ILE A 28 -10.88 21.28 -1.14
CA ILE A 28 -12.18 21.95 -1.29
C ILE A 28 -12.73 22.14 0.13
N GLU A 29 -11.98 22.84 0.96
CA GLU A 29 -12.49 23.42 2.19
C GLU A 29 -11.91 24.83 2.33
N SER A 30 -12.14 25.63 1.30
CA SER A 30 -12.44 27.03 1.57
C SER A 30 -13.90 27.27 1.22
N GLN A 31 -14.80 26.99 2.18
CA GLN A 31 -16.15 27.58 2.14
C GLN A 31 -16.09 29.12 2.10
N ARG A 32 -14.91 29.72 2.31
CA ARG A 32 -14.62 31.16 2.36
C ARG A 32 -13.51 31.62 1.40
N GLY A 33 -13.28 30.91 0.29
CA GLY A 33 -12.36 31.38 -0.76
C GLY A 33 -12.98 32.55 -1.54
N SER A 34 -12.28 33.68 -1.65
CA SER A 34 -12.69 34.78 -2.53
C SER A 34 -12.79 34.28 -3.99
N PRO A 35 -13.81 34.69 -4.79
CA PRO A 35 -13.92 34.31 -6.21
C PRO A 35 -12.75 34.82 -7.07
N PHE A 36 -11.88 35.66 -6.52
CA PHE A 36 -10.65 36.14 -7.15
C PHE A 36 -9.40 35.34 -6.74
N ASN A 37 -9.53 34.28 -5.94
CA ASN A 37 -8.44 33.36 -5.62
C ASN A 37 -8.45 32.20 -6.62
N ILE A 38 -7.49 32.17 -7.56
CA ILE A 38 -7.34 31.08 -8.52
C ILE A 38 -6.51 29.98 -7.84
N GLN A 39 -7.16 28.89 -7.44
CA GLN A 39 -6.47 27.67 -7.00
C GLN A 39 -6.42 26.69 -8.17
N ARG A 40 -5.21 26.45 -8.71
CA ARG A 40 -4.96 25.40 -9.69
C ARG A 40 -4.07 24.33 -9.07
N SER A 41 -4.57 23.10 -9.07
CA SER A 41 -3.73 21.94 -8.79
C SER A 41 -2.96 21.60 -10.06
N LEU A 42 -1.64 21.66 -10.00
CA LEU A 42 -0.76 21.20 -11.07
C LEU A 42 -0.31 19.77 -10.74
N LYS A 43 -0.63 18.81 -11.61
CA LYS A 43 -0.09 17.46 -11.49
C LYS A 43 1.34 17.48 -12.01
N VAL A 44 2.30 17.16 -11.14
CA VAL A 44 3.67 16.88 -11.55
C VAL A 44 3.71 15.42 -11.99
N PRO A 45 4.06 15.12 -13.26
CA PRO A 45 4.16 13.75 -13.73
C PRO A 45 5.38 13.05 -13.11
N ASN A 46 5.36 11.72 -13.10
CA ASN A 46 6.55 10.93 -12.83
C ASN A 46 7.54 11.06 -13.98
N PHE A 47 8.82 10.87 -13.68
CA PHE A 47 9.85 10.79 -14.70
C PHE A 47 9.62 9.61 -15.64
N THR A 48 9.92 9.82 -16.90
CA THR A 48 10.05 8.79 -17.92
C THR A 48 11.35 7.99 -17.70
N PRO A 49 11.48 6.76 -18.25
CA PRO A 49 12.73 6.01 -18.19
C PRO A 49 13.93 6.81 -18.71
N GLU A 50 13.71 7.60 -19.77
CA GLU A 50 14.69 8.45 -20.44
C GLU A 50 15.11 9.62 -19.56
N GLU A 51 14.18 10.25 -18.86
CA GLU A 51 14.50 11.31 -17.89
C GLU A 51 15.30 10.74 -16.70
N VAL A 52 14.97 9.54 -16.21
CA VAL A 52 15.79 8.89 -15.17
C VAL A 52 17.20 8.59 -15.70
N LYS A 53 17.33 8.04 -16.91
CA LYS A 53 18.63 7.80 -17.56
C LYS A 53 19.44 9.09 -17.70
N GLU A 54 18.78 10.17 -18.05
CA GLU A 54 19.40 11.49 -18.20
C GLU A 54 19.92 12.03 -16.86
N LEU A 55 19.16 11.91 -15.77
CA LEU A 55 19.61 12.32 -14.44
C LEU A 55 20.88 11.57 -14.00
N TYR A 56 20.92 10.26 -14.20
CA TYR A 56 22.10 9.47 -13.87
C TYR A 56 23.27 9.77 -14.83
N ARG A 57 23.01 10.06 -16.10
CA ARG A 57 24.05 10.52 -17.04
C ARG A 57 24.72 11.81 -16.58
N GLN A 58 23.93 12.80 -16.16
CA GLN A 58 24.46 14.07 -15.64
C GLN A 58 25.37 13.83 -14.42
N TYR A 59 24.95 12.96 -13.50
CA TYR A 59 25.79 12.58 -12.37
C TYR A 59 27.12 11.94 -12.81
N GLN A 60 27.11 11.01 -13.77
CA GLN A 60 28.34 10.40 -14.28
C GLN A 60 29.28 11.44 -14.91
N GLU A 61 28.73 12.43 -15.61
CA GLU A 61 29.51 13.51 -16.24
C GLU A 61 30.15 14.44 -15.22
N GLU A 62 29.44 14.74 -14.13
CA GLU A 62 29.94 15.61 -13.05
C GLU A 62 30.94 14.90 -12.14
N SER A 63 30.66 13.65 -11.78
CA SER A 63 31.47 12.87 -10.84
C SER A 63 32.61 12.09 -11.49
N SER A 64 32.55 11.87 -12.81
CA SER A 64 33.38 10.89 -13.54
C SER A 64 33.26 9.45 -13.05
N GLN A 65 32.28 9.14 -12.19
CA GLN A 65 32.04 7.78 -11.70
C GLN A 65 31.13 7.03 -12.69
N PRO A 66 31.53 5.85 -13.18
CA PRO A 66 30.70 5.05 -14.07
C PRO A 66 29.56 4.36 -13.31
N ILE A 67 28.38 4.26 -13.93
CA ILE A 67 27.20 3.55 -13.43
C ILE A 67 26.74 2.57 -14.51
N GLU A 68 26.46 1.33 -14.11
CA GLU A 68 25.93 0.35 -15.05
C GLU A 68 24.50 0.71 -15.48
N PRO A 69 24.18 0.63 -16.79
CA PRO A 69 22.82 0.91 -17.28
C PRO A 69 21.73 0.06 -16.61
N ALA A 70 22.09 -1.16 -16.19
CA ALA A 70 21.20 -2.06 -15.47
C ALA A 70 20.73 -1.46 -14.14
N VAL A 71 21.61 -0.81 -13.38
CA VAL A 71 21.27 -0.15 -12.11
C VAL A 71 20.24 0.96 -12.34
N VAL A 72 20.44 1.78 -13.36
CA VAL A 72 19.52 2.88 -13.70
C VAL A 72 18.15 2.36 -14.12
N GLU A 73 18.12 1.27 -14.89
CA GLU A 73 16.87 0.59 -15.25
C GLU A 73 16.16 0.03 -14.02
N GLN A 74 16.89 -0.61 -13.09
CA GLN A 74 16.33 -1.13 -11.84
C GLN A 74 15.73 -0.01 -10.98
N VAL A 75 16.40 1.14 -10.87
CA VAL A 75 15.86 2.34 -10.18
C VAL A 75 14.53 2.74 -10.80
N TYR A 76 14.45 2.83 -12.13
CA TYR A 76 13.20 3.17 -12.81
C TYR A 76 12.11 2.12 -12.57
N GLN A 77 12.40 0.84 -12.78
CA GLN A 77 11.40 -0.24 -12.64
C GLN A 77 10.82 -0.30 -11.23
N THR A 78 11.68 -0.08 -10.25
CA THR A 78 11.37 -0.08 -8.83
C THR A 78 10.49 1.09 -8.40
N THR A 79 10.81 2.29 -8.89
CA THR A 79 10.19 3.55 -8.45
C THR A 79 9.06 4.02 -9.36
N LYS A 80 8.97 3.47 -10.58
CA LYS A 80 8.10 3.93 -11.68
C LYS A 80 8.24 5.44 -11.94
N GLY A 81 9.46 5.96 -11.79
CA GLY A 81 9.80 7.35 -12.06
C GLY A 81 9.30 8.35 -11.02
N GLN A 82 8.79 7.92 -9.86
CA GLN A 82 8.36 8.84 -8.82
C GLN A 82 9.52 9.74 -8.38
N PRO A 83 9.46 11.08 -8.57
CA PRO A 83 10.63 11.94 -8.41
C PRO A 83 11.28 11.84 -7.03
N GLY A 84 10.47 11.82 -5.97
CA GLY A 84 10.98 11.69 -4.60
C GLY A 84 11.69 10.37 -4.32
N LEU A 85 11.23 9.26 -4.91
CA LEU A 85 11.89 7.97 -4.75
C LEU A 85 13.14 7.87 -5.64
N VAL A 86 13.06 8.33 -6.89
CA VAL A 86 14.22 8.33 -7.82
C VAL A 86 15.37 9.12 -7.23
N SER A 87 15.12 10.34 -6.76
CA SER A 87 16.15 11.18 -6.14
C SER A 87 16.69 10.57 -4.85
N TRP A 88 15.83 9.97 -4.03
CA TRP A 88 16.27 9.33 -2.79
C TRP A 88 17.14 8.09 -3.05
N PHE A 89 16.77 7.22 -4.00
CA PHE A 89 17.64 6.12 -4.41
C PHE A 89 18.95 6.62 -5.02
N GLY A 90 18.90 7.73 -5.75
CA GLY A 90 20.09 8.45 -6.23
C GLY A 90 21.04 8.78 -5.09
N GLU A 91 20.57 9.54 -4.09
CA GLU A 91 21.35 9.89 -2.89
C GLU A 91 21.93 8.66 -2.17
N LEU A 92 21.13 7.59 -2.03
CA LEU A 92 21.59 6.37 -1.38
C LEU A 92 22.74 5.70 -2.17
N LEU A 93 22.63 5.62 -3.50
CA LEU A 93 23.63 5.01 -4.37
C LEU A 93 24.89 5.86 -4.51
N THR A 94 24.73 7.17 -4.68
CA THR A 94 25.81 8.06 -5.10
C THR A 94 26.48 8.83 -3.97
N GLU A 95 25.87 8.89 -2.79
CA GLU A 95 26.45 9.57 -1.63
C GLU A 95 26.61 8.64 -0.44
N LYS A 96 25.51 8.06 0.05
CA LYS A 96 25.51 7.38 1.36
C LYS A 96 26.18 6.00 1.35
N TYR A 97 25.89 5.21 0.33
CA TYR A 97 26.42 3.85 0.16
C TYR A 97 27.34 3.74 -1.05
N ASN A 98 27.86 4.87 -1.52
CA ASN A 98 28.79 4.90 -2.65
C ASN A 98 30.11 4.18 -2.27
N PRO A 99 30.55 3.18 -3.04
CA PRO A 99 31.77 2.41 -2.76
C PRO A 99 33.07 3.19 -3.03
N GLY A 100 32.97 4.40 -3.59
CA GLY A 100 34.07 5.29 -3.97
C GLY A 100 33.99 5.70 -5.45
N ALA A 101 34.37 6.94 -5.77
CA ALA A 101 34.29 7.49 -7.14
C ALA A 101 35.14 6.72 -8.19
N ASP A 102 36.12 5.95 -7.73
CA ASP A 102 36.98 5.08 -8.55
C ASP A 102 36.33 3.75 -8.95
N LYS A 103 35.19 3.40 -8.34
CA LYS A 103 34.47 2.15 -8.57
C LYS A 103 33.17 2.38 -9.32
N THR A 104 32.85 1.44 -10.21
CA THR A 104 31.57 1.41 -10.92
C THR A 104 30.44 1.09 -9.96
N LEU A 105 29.31 1.81 -10.08
CA LEU A 105 28.06 1.41 -9.44
C LEU A 105 27.39 0.31 -10.28
N ASP A 106 27.43 -0.91 -9.76
CA ASP A 106 26.95 -2.15 -10.38
C ASP A 106 25.73 -2.75 -9.66
N GLU A 107 25.29 -3.93 -10.10
CA GLU A 107 24.14 -4.64 -9.53
C GLU A 107 24.31 -5.00 -8.03
N GLU A 108 25.53 -5.30 -7.56
CA GLU A 108 25.77 -5.61 -6.14
C GLU A 108 25.51 -4.37 -5.26
N ASN A 109 25.97 -3.20 -5.71
CA ASN A 109 25.68 -1.93 -5.03
C ASN A 109 24.18 -1.63 -5.00
N TRP A 110 23.47 -1.91 -6.11
CA TRP A 110 22.02 -1.78 -6.18
C TRP A 110 21.30 -2.69 -5.19
N GLU A 111 21.64 -3.98 -5.13
CA GLU A 111 21.00 -4.94 -4.21
C GLU A 111 21.20 -4.54 -2.74
N LEU A 112 22.40 -4.06 -2.40
CA LEU A 112 22.73 -3.58 -1.07
C LEU A 112 21.88 -2.34 -0.70
N VAL A 113 21.83 -1.34 -1.58
CA VAL A 113 21.03 -0.13 -1.36
C VAL A 113 19.55 -0.46 -1.30
N TRP A 114 19.06 -1.34 -2.18
CA TRP A 114 17.68 -1.83 -2.17
C TRP A 114 17.31 -2.46 -0.83
N HIS A 115 18.19 -3.32 -0.29
CA HIS A 115 18.02 -3.91 1.01
C HIS A 115 17.94 -2.84 2.12
N PHE A 116 18.90 -1.91 2.16
CA PHE A 116 18.92 -0.86 3.18
C PHE A 116 17.77 0.13 3.07
N ALA A 117 17.34 0.48 1.86
CA ALA A 117 16.18 1.31 1.61
C ALA A 117 14.89 0.72 2.21
N ARG A 118 14.77 -0.61 2.24
CA ARG A 118 13.64 -1.31 2.88
C ARG A 118 13.76 -1.43 4.39
N THR A 119 14.96 -1.67 4.91
CA THR A 119 15.14 -2.16 6.29
C THR A 119 15.74 -1.14 7.24
N ARG A 120 16.55 -0.21 6.75
CA ARG A 120 17.39 0.67 7.59
C ARG A 120 17.08 2.15 7.39
N GLU A 121 16.79 2.56 6.16
CA GLU A 121 16.73 3.97 5.81
C GLU A 121 15.33 4.58 6.04
N PRO A 122 15.23 5.66 6.83
CA PRO A 122 13.96 6.34 6.98
C PRO A 122 13.63 7.14 5.72
N ASN A 123 12.41 6.97 5.22
CA ASN A 123 11.86 7.82 4.16
C ASN A 123 10.51 8.39 4.63
N ASN A 124 10.47 9.70 4.86
CA ASN A 124 9.27 10.38 5.38
C ASN A 124 8.05 10.20 4.47
N THR A 125 8.24 10.20 3.15
CA THR A 125 7.15 9.95 2.19
C THR A 125 6.60 8.55 2.40
N LEU A 126 7.47 7.55 2.49
CA LEU A 126 7.06 6.17 2.72
C LEU A 126 6.39 5.97 4.08
N LEU A 127 6.94 6.55 5.16
CA LEU A 127 6.35 6.49 6.49
C LEU A 127 4.95 7.10 6.52
N ASN A 128 4.75 8.22 5.82
CA ASN A 128 3.44 8.83 5.67
C ASN A 128 2.48 7.92 4.88
N LEU A 129 2.93 7.33 3.77
CA LEU A 129 2.12 6.37 2.99
C LEU A 129 1.69 5.17 3.85
N ILE A 130 2.63 4.59 4.61
CA ILE A 130 2.35 3.46 5.51
C ILE A 130 1.36 3.87 6.59
N ALA A 131 1.53 5.04 7.22
CA ALA A 131 0.60 5.53 8.24
C ALA A 131 -0.82 5.69 7.68
N LYS A 132 -0.95 6.17 6.44
CA LYS A 132 -2.24 6.29 5.74
C LYS A 132 -2.84 4.95 5.34
N ALA A 133 -2.02 4.00 4.91
CA ALA A 133 -2.43 2.65 4.57
C ALA A 133 -2.86 1.81 5.80
N ARG A 134 -2.32 2.11 6.98
CA ARG A 134 -2.66 1.44 8.24
C ARG A 134 -4.03 1.83 8.80
N GLU A 135 -4.68 2.86 8.27
CA GLU A 135 -6.02 3.24 8.73
C GLU A 135 -6.99 2.05 8.52
N PRO A 136 -7.72 1.59 9.58
CA PRO A 136 -8.51 0.36 9.53
C PRO A 136 -9.53 0.31 8.40
N ALA A 137 -10.04 1.47 7.99
CA ALA A 137 -11.02 1.59 6.90
C ALA A 137 -10.51 1.12 5.53
N TYR A 138 -9.19 1.00 5.34
CA TYR A 138 -8.58 0.66 4.05
C TYR A 138 -7.85 -0.69 4.04
N GLN A 139 -7.65 -1.32 5.20
CA GLN A 139 -6.86 -2.55 5.31
C GLN A 139 -7.49 -3.72 4.55
N ASP A 140 -8.80 -3.91 4.63
CA ASP A 140 -9.51 -4.97 3.91
C ASP A 140 -9.35 -4.83 2.38
N PHE A 141 -9.45 -3.59 1.90
CA PHE A 141 -9.25 -3.29 0.48
C PHE A 141 -7.80 -3.52 0.06
N LEU A 142 -6.82 -3.06 0.84
CA LEU A 142 -5.41 -3.25 0.51
C LEU A 142 -5.04 -4.73 0.52
N THR A 143 -5.56 -5.51 1.46
CA THR A 143 -5.42 -6.97 1.51
C THR A 143 -5.98 -7.61 0.23
N THR A 144 -7.19 -7.20 -0.17
CA THR A 144 -7.80 -7.65 -1.43
C THR A 144 -6.93 -7.28 -2.63
N LEU A 145 -6.36 -6.07 -2.66
CA LEU A 145 -5.51 -5.60 -3.74
C LEU A 145 -4.17 -6.36 -3.82
N PHE A 146 -3.63 -6.83 -2.69
CA PHE A 146 -2.46 -7.71 -2.68
C PHE A 146 -2.75 -9.10 -3.24
N THR A 147 -3.97 -9.62 -3.05
CA THR A 147 -4.34 -10.98 -3.48
C THR A 147 -4.98 -11.03 -4.86
N THR A 148 -5.66 -9.97 -5.27
CA THR A 148 -6.48 -9.93 -6.48
C THR A 148 -5.88 -8.93 -7.47
N SER A 149 -5.51 -9.42 -8.65
CA SER A 149 -4.80 -8.62 -9.64
C SER A 149 -5.68 -7.59 -10.37
N ASN A 150 -6.99 -7.83 -10.47
CA ASN A 150 -7.90 -7.09 -11.37
C ASN A 150 -9.04 -6.44 -10.58
N VAL A 151 -8.70 -5.62 -9.58
CA VAL A 151 -9.70 -4.83 -8.84
C VAL A 151 -10.05 -3.60 -9.66
N PRO A 152 -11.32 -3.35 -9.99
CA PRO A 152 -11.71 -2.19 -10.80
C PRO A 152 -11.51 -0.87 -10.04
N PHE A 153 -10.99 0.14 -10.73
CA PHE A 153 -10.82 1.48 -10.19
C PHE A 153 -12.03 2.36 -10.50
N PHE A 154 -12.49 3.09 -9.50
CA PHE A 154 -13.58 4.06 -9.63
C PHE A 154 -13.21 5.34 -8.90
N PHE A 155 -12.95 6.43 -9.64
CA PHE A 155 -12.52 7.69 -9.03
C PHE A 155 -13.54 8.30 -8.06
N HIS A 156 -14.83 8.08 -8.31
CA HIS A 156 -15.91 8.59 -7.46
C HIS A 156 -16.11 7.79 -6.17
N GLN A 157 -15.48 6.62 -6.05
CA GLN A 157 -15.51 5.85 -4.81
C GLN A 157 -14.58 6.51 -3.78
N PRO A 158 -15.08 6.89 -2.58
CA PRO A 158 -14.29 7.64 -1.61
C PRO A 158 -12.98 6.93 -1.21
N LEU A 159 -13.03 5.60 -1.10
CA LEU A 159 -11.86 4.78 -0.78
C LEU A 159 -10.78 4.87 -1.87
N HIS A 160 -11.15 4.67 -3.13
CA HIS A 160 -10.22 4.76 -4.26
C HIS A 160 -9.67 6.17 -4.42
N ASN A 161 -10.54 7.17 -4.27
CA ASN A 161 -10.13 8.57 -4.32
C ASN A 161 -9.08 8.87 -3.25
N TYR A 162 -9.33 8.50 -2.00
CA TYR A 162 -8.39 8.72 -0.90
C TYR A 162 -7.02 8.08 -1.17
N LEU A 163 -7.00 6.79 -1.51
CA LEU A 163 -5.75 6.06 -1.76
C LEU A 163 -5.01 6.59 -2.99
N TYR A 164 -5.74 7.01 -4.03
CA TYR A 164 -5.15 7.65 -5.22
C TYR A 164 -4.52 8.99 -4.87
N LEU A 165 -5.23 9.84 -4.11
CA LEU A 165 -4.75 11.17 -3.73
C LEU A 165 -3.53 11.12 -2.83
N HIS A 166 -3.43 10.08 -2.00
CA HIS A 166 -2.26 9.84 -1.18
C HIS A 166 -1.11 9.18 -1.93
N GLY A 167 -1.27 8.75 -3.19
CA GLY A 167 -0.21 8.13 -3.99
C GLY A 167 0.09 6.68 -3.60
N ILE A 168 -0.92 5.97 -3.09
CA ILE A 168 -0.83 4.53 -2.78
C ILE A 168 -1.21 3.70 -4.01
N ILE A 169 -2.27 4.12 -4.71
CA ILE A 169 -2.77 3.43 -5.91
C ILE A 169 -2.84 4.38 -7.11
N GLU A 170 -2.78 3.81 -8.30
CA GLU A 170 -3.02 4.49 -9.57
C GLU A 170 -3.90 3.64 -10.51
N PRO A 171 -4.74 4.27 -11.35
CA PRO A 171 -5.49 3.58 -12.38
C PRO A 171 -4.56 3.16 -13.52
N THR A 172 -4.63 1.89 -13.92
CA THR A 172 -3.99 1.38 -15.13
C THR A 172 -5.05 0.84 -16.07
N LEU A 173 -5.02 1.30 -17.32
CA LEU A 173 -5.93 0.81 -18.36
C LEU A 173 -5.55 -0.63 -18.73
N GLU A 174 -6.46 -1.56 -18.46
CA GLU A 174 -6.33 -2.94 -18.90
C GLU A 174 -7.49 -3.33 -19.83
N THR A 175 -7.19 -4.24 -20.76
CA THR A 175 -8.20 -4.79 -21.67
C THR A 175 -8.61 -6.14 -21.11
N SER A 176 -9.86 -6.23 -20.66
CA SER A 176 -10.43 -7.48 -20.19
C SER A 176 -10.48 -8.53 -21.32
N PRO A 177 -10.55 -9.83 -21.00
CA PRO A 177 -10.68 -10.90 -22.00
C PRO A 177 -11.91 -10.73 -22.91
N SER A 178 -12.92 -9.98 -22.46
CA SER A 178 -14.13 -9.60 -23.20
C SER A 178 -13.93 -8.45 -24.20
N GLY A 179 -12.75 -7.82 -24.26
CA GLY A 179 -12.45 -6.69 -25.13
C GLY A 179 -12.83 -5.31 -24.57
N GLU A 180 -13.43 -5.25 -23.38
CA GLU A 180 -13.73 -3.99 -22.70
C GLU A 180 -12.47 -3.42 -22.03
N ARG A 181 -12.25 -2.11 -22.19
CA ARG A 181 -11.19 -1.38 -21.48
C ARG A 181 -11.71 -0.99 -20.11
N GLN A 182 -11.01 -1.39 -19.07
CA GLN A 182 -11.33 -1.07 -17.69
C GLN A 182 -10.08 -0.58 -16.97
N ASP A 183 -10.23 0.50 -16.20
CA ASP A 183 -9.19 0.93 -15.28
C ASP A 183 -9.15 -0.01 -14.08
N VAL A 184 -7.98 -0.58 -13.81
CA VAL A 184 -7.73 -1.41 -12.64
C VAL A 184 -6.84 -0.69 -11.64
N CYS A 185 -7.05 -0.98 -10.36
CA CYS A 185 -6.21 -0.50 -9.27
C CYS A 185 -4.84 -1.18 -9.33
N ARG A 186 -3.78 -0.39 -9.44
CA ARG A 186 -2.39 -0.83 -9.28
C ARG A 186 -1.70 0.00 -8.22
N PHE A 187 -0.68 -0.54 -7.56
CA PHE A 187 0.15 0.27 -6.66
C PHE A 187 1.02 1.22 -7.48
N THR A 188 1.26 2.43 -6.97
CA THR A 188 1.98 3.48 -7.70
C THR A 188 3.45 3.15 -7.99
N SER A 189 4.05 2.21 -7.24
CA SER A 189 5.33 1.60 -7.61
C SER A 189 5.54 0.24 -6.94
N PRO A 190 6.34 -0.66 -7.55
CA PRO A 190 6.71 -1.94 -6.92
C PRO A 190 7.38 -1.76 -5.55
N PHE A 191 8.17 -0.70 -5.36
CA PHE A 191 8.78 -0.39 -4.07
C PHE A 191 7.73 -0.09 -2.99
N VAL A 192 6.77 0.80 -3.29
CA VAL A 192 5.69 1.15 -2.35
C VAL A 192 4.85 -0.10 -2.03
N GLN A 193 4.49 -0.89 -3.05
CA GLN A 193 3.78 -2.15 -2.85
C GLN A 193 4.54 -3.07 -1.88
N ARG A 194 5.85 -3.26 -2.08
CA ARG A 194 6.67 -4.13 -1.24
C ARG A 194 6.74 -3.64 0.20
N CYS A 195 6.95 -2.34 0.39
CA CYS A 195 7.03 -1.74 1.73
C CYS A 195 5.69 -1.80 2.47
N LEU A 196 4.58 -1.55 1.78
CA LEU A 196 3.24 -1.70 2.34
C LEU A 196 2.95 -3.15 2.72
N TYR A 197 3.31 -4.10 1.85
CA TYR A 197 3.17 -5.52 2.16
C TYR A 197 3.97 -5.91 3.40
N ASP A 198 5.24 -5.52 3.50
CA ASP A 198 6.07 -5.82 4.66
C ASP A 198 5.51 -5.17 5.94
N ALA A 199 5.00 -3.94 5.85
CA ALA A 199 4.47 -3.20 6.99
C ALA A 199 3.11 -3.71 7.49
N LEU A 200 2.25 -4.22 6.59
CA LEU A 200 0.90 -4.72 6.90
C LEU A 200 0.89 -6.23 7.18
N SER A 201 1.74 -7.01 6.53
CA SER A 201 1.86 -8.45 6.78
C SER A 201 2.29 -8.77 8.21
N GLN A 202 3.14 -7.92 8.82
CA GLN A 202 3.51 -8.05 10.24
C GLN A 202 2.31 -7.88 11.19
N GLU A 203 1.32 -7.06 10.82
CA GLU A 203 0.11 -6.86 11.61
C GLU A 203 -0.90 -8.01 11.41
N ILE A 204 -1.00 -8.53 10.18
CA ILE A 204 -1.92 -9.63 9.84
C ILE A 204 -1.42 -10.98 10.34
N ILE A 205 -0.13 -11.27 10.22
CA ILE A 205 0.46 -12.55 10.63
C ILE A 205 0.66 -12.59 12.15
N GLY A 206 0.73 -11.43 12.81
CA GLY A 206 1.09 -11.35 14.21
C GLY A 206 2.49 -11.94 14.46
N SER A 207 2.99 -11.79 15.67
CA SER A 207 4.20 -12.51 16.12
C SER A 207 3.93 -14.01 16.35
N GLU A 208 2.73 -14.50 16.06
CA GLU A 208 2.33 -15.87 16.31
C GLU A 208 2.39 -16.68 15.02
N THR A 209 3.35 -17.60 14.98
CA THR A 209 3.27 -18.75 14.07
C THR A 209 1.85 -19.35 14.15
N PRO A 210 1.09 -19.43 13.04
CA PRO A 210 -0.24 -20.01 13.07
C PRO A 210 -0.11 -21.40 13.68
N ILE A 211 -0.95 -21.71 14.67
CA ILE A 211 -0.98 -23.07 15.25
C ILE A 211 -1.51 -23.96 14.15
N LEU A 212 -0.59 -24.61 13.45
CA LEU A 212 -0.94 -25.53 12.38
C LEU A 212 -1.83 -26.62 12.98
N ALA A 213 -3.01 -26.79 12.38
CA ALA A 213 -3.95 -27.85 12.74
C ALA A 213 -3.31 -29.24 12.63
N LEU A 214 -2.29 -29.35 11.79
CA LEU A 214 -1.49 -30.55 11.52
C LEU A 214 -0.01 -30.24 11.70
N ALA A 215 0.82 -31.27 11.89
CA ALA A 215 2.26 -31.07 11.82
C ALA A 215 2.67 -30.70 10.37
N PRO A 216 3.74 -29.93 10.15
CA PRO A 216 4.29 -29.76 8.81
C PRO A 216 4.54 -31.12 8.15
N LEU A 217 4.12 -31.29 6.88
CA LEU A 217 4.22 -32.53 6.09
C LEU A 217 3.30 -33.69 6.52
N ASP A 218 2.29 -33.45 7.36
CA ASP A 218 1.29 -34.46 7.70
C ASP A 218 0.19 -34.53 6.62
N GLU A 219 0.22 -35.57 5.80
CA GLU A 219 -0.69 -35.79 4.67
C GLU A 219 -2.03 -36.45 5.05
N LEU A 220 -2.31 -36.65 6.35
CA LEU A 220 -3.53 -37.33 6.84
C LEU A 220 -3.74 -38.75 6.25
N THR A 221 -2.65 -39.41 5.85
CA THR A 221 -2.69 -40.71 5.19
C THR A 221 -3.32 -41.79 6.08
N ASP A 222 -3.19 -41.68 7.39
CA ASP A 222 -3.82 -42.56 8.41
C ASP A 222 -5.34 -42.36 8.52
N VAL A 223 -5.84 -41.15 8.24
CA VAL A 223 -7.27 -40.80 8.26
C VAL A 223 -7.97 -41.28 6.99
N PHE A 224 -7.26 -41.24 5.84
CA PHE A 224 -7.78 -41.57 4.51
C PHE A 224 -7.27 -42.91 3.93
N ALA A 225 -6.59 -43.74 4.73
CA ALA A 225 -6.02 -45.02 4.28
C ALA A 225 -7.05 -46.03 3.76
N SER A 226 -8.32 -45.91 4.17
CA SER A 226 -9.40 -46.82 3.82
C SER A 226 -10.52 -46.13 3.05
N ALA A 227 -11.35 -46.90 2.34
CA ALA A 227 -12.55 -46.41 1.65
C ALA A 227 -13.59 -45.74 2.60
N SER A 228 -13.43 -45.92 3.91
CA SER A 228 -14.16 -45.25 4.98
C SER A 228 -13.22 -44.35 5.80
N LEU A 229 -13.76 -43.25 6.32
CA LEU A 229 -13.03 -42.30 7.17
C LEU A 229 -12.65 -42.93 8.51
N ASN A 230 -11.36 -42.90 8.86
CA ASN A 230 -10.87 -43.39 10.15
C ASN A 230 -11.12 -42.34 11.25
N LEU A 231 -12.32 -42.36 11.83
CA LEU A 231 -12.73 -41.45 12.91
C LEU A 231 -11.82 -41.50 14.15
N PRO A 232 -11.35 -42.67 14.63
CA PRO A 232 -10.38 -42.73 15.74
C PRO A 232 -9.08 -41.95 15.49
N ALA A 233 -8.51 -42.07 14.28
CA ALA A 233 -7.30 -41.34 13.91
C ALA A 233 -7.55 -39.84 13.87
N LEU A 234 -8.65 -39.41 13.24
CA LEU A 234 -9.05 -38.00 13.17
C LEU A 234 -9.26 -37.37 14.56
N LEU A 235 -9.93 -38.08 15.46
CA LEU A 235 -10.15 -37.60 16.83
C LEU A 235 -8.85 -37.50 17.64
N THR A 236 -7.86 -38.35 17.35
CA THR A 236 -6.54 -38.27 17.98
C THR A 236 -5.81 -37.01 17.54
N ARG A 237 -5.78 -36.71 16.24
CA ARG A 237 -5.20 -35.47 15.69
C ARG A 237 -5.89 -34.22 16.24
N TYR A 238 -7.20 -34.27 16.36
CA TYR A 238 -7.98 -33.18 16.95
C TYR A 238 -7.63 -32.95 18.43
N LYS A 239 -7.44 -34.02 19.21
CA LYS A 239 -6.97 -33.92 20.60
C LYS A 239 -5.58 -33.29 20.68
N ASP A 240 -4.65 -33.69 19.81
CA ASP A 240 -3.30 -33.12 19.78
C ASP A 240 -3.33 -31.62 19.45
N TYR A 241 -4.19 -31.21 18.51
CA TYR A 241 -4.44 -29.80 18.21
C TYR A 241 -5.00 -29.04 19.43
N LEU A 242 -5.97 -29.62 20.15
CA LEU A 242 -6.52 -29.01 21.37
C LEU A 242 -5.48 -28.90 22.50
N VAL A 243 -4.53 -29.84 22.60
CA VAL A 243 -3.42 -29.76 23.55
C VAL A 243 -2.51 -28.58 23.20
N ARG A 244 -2.14 -28.41 21.93
CA ARG A 244 -1.32 -27.26 21.47
C ARG A 244 -2.02 -25.92 21.73
N LEU A 245 -3.34 -25.86 21.55
CA LEU A 245 -4.14 -24.68 21.89
C LEU A 245 -4.12 -24.39 23.39
N ARG A 246 -4.25 -25.42 24.22
CA ARG A 246 -4.19 -25.30 25.70
C ARG A 246 -2.82 -24.83 26.18
N GLU A 247 -1.74 -25.37 25.64
CA GLU A 247 -0.36 -24.97 26.00
C GLU A 247 -0.08 -23.49 25.71
N LYS A 248 -0.71 -22.93 24.67
CA LYS A 248 -0.64 -21.50 24.35
C LYS A 248 -1.71 -20.64 25.06
N GLY A 249 -2.52 -21.23 25.94
CA GLY A 249 -3.55 -20.49 26.71
C GLY A 249 -4.78 -20.07 25.91
N ILE A 250 -4.98 -20.60 24.70
CA ILE A 250 -6.11 -20.27 23.82
C ILE A 250 -7.26 -21.24 24.09
N ASN A 251 -8.42 -20.69 24.47
CA ASN A 251 -9.64 -21.48 24.66
C ASN A 251 -10.55 -21.36 23.44
N PRO A 252 -10.68 -22.41 22.59
CA PRO A 252 -11.51 -22.37 21.38
C PRO A 252 -13.02 -22.28 21.67
N TRP A 253 -13.43 -22.45 22.92
CA TRP A 253 -14.84 -22.53 23.32
C TRP A 253 -15.34 -21.30 24.09
N LYS A 254 -14.59 -20.19 24.02
CA LYS A 254 -14.92 -18.96 24.75
C LYS A 254 -16.22 -18.30 24.29
N GLU A 255 -16.59 -18.48 23.01
CA GLU A 255 -17.79 -17.89 22.38
C GLU A 255 -18.84 -18.92 21.93
N GLN A 256 -18.77 -20.17 22.43
CA GLN A 256 -19.80 -21.15 22.04
C GLN A 256 -21.16 -20.80 22.67
N PRO A 257 -22.24 -20.72 21.86
CA PRO A 257 -23.58 -20.54 22.39
C PRO A 257 -23.90 -21.74 23.29
N ARG A 258 -24.10 -21.47 24.59
CA ARG A 258 -24.45 -22.50 25.56
C ARG A 258 -25.92 -22.86 25.40
N ARG A 259 -26.24 -24.15 25.47
CA ARG A 259 -27.58 -24.74 25.31
C ARG A 259 -28.66 -24.20 26.27
N ASN A 260 -28.33 -23.28 27.17
CA ASN A 260 -29.30 -22.61 28.04
C ASN A 260 -30.06 -21.49 27.31
N GLU A 261 -29.66 -21.12 26.10
CA GLU A 261 -30.41 -20.22 25.23
C GLU A 261 -31.20 -21.03 24.18
N VAL A 262 -32.08 -21.94 24.64
CA VAL A 262 -33.20 -22.35 23.80
C VAL A 262 -34.21 -21.22 23.86
N THR A 263 -34.02 -20.25 22.96
CA THR A 263 -34.96 -19.16 22.75
C THR A 263 -36.31 -19.77 22.36
N THR A 264 -37.32 -19.59 23.21
CA THR A 264 -38.72 -19.82 22.88
C THR A 264 -39.06 -19.11 21.57
N GLN A 265 -40.01 -19.66 20.80
CA GLN A 265 -40.43 -19.29 19.45
C GLN A 265 -40.79 -17.81 19.19
N SER A 266 -40.61 -16.89 20.14
CA SER A 266 -40.90 -15.46 20.00
C SER A 266 -39.79 -14.65 19.28
N ASP A 267 -38.56 -15.14 19.17
CA ASP A 267 -37.45 -14.34 18.62
C ASP A 267 -37.13 -14.62 17.13
N VAL A 268 -37.76 -15.62 16.53
CA VAL A 268 -37.66 -15.88 15.08
C VAL A 268 -38.43 -14.83 14.27
N GLN A 269 -39.46 -14.20 14.85
CA GLN A 269 -40.28 -13.21 14.16
C GLN A 269 -39.57 -11.85 14.00
N LYS A 270 -38.70 -11.44 14.93
CA LYS A 270 -38.04 -10.12 14.89
C LYS A 270 -36.86 -10.02 13.92
N ARG A 271 -36.25 -11.13 13.52
CA ARG A 271 -35.15 -11.12 12.52
C ARG A 271 -35.62 -11.07 11.07
N PHE A 272 -36.91 -11.29 10.80
CA PHE A 272 -37.48 -11.22 9.45
C PHE A 272 -38.14 -9.86 9.11
N GLU A 273 -38.28 -8.93 10.06
CA GLU A 273 -38.98 -7.65 9.84
C GLU A 273 -38.09 -6.44 9.48
N ILE A 274 -36.75 -6.57 9.43
CA ILE A 274 -35.87 -5.43 9.07
C ILE A 274 -35.60 -5.34 7.55
N ASN A 275 -36.11 -6.29 6.74
CA ASN A 275 -35.91 -6.33 5.28
C ASN A 275 -37.15 -5.99 4.44
N LYS A 276 -38.02 -5.09 4.91
CA LYS A 276 -39.02 -4.40 4.08
C LYS A 276 -39.19 -2.96 4.54
N VAL A 277 -39.36 -2.04 3.58
CA VAL A 277 -39.54 -0.57 3.68
C VAL A 277 -38.20 0.18 3.67
N CYS A 278 -37.80 0.99 2.68
CA CYS A 278 -38.43 1.58 1.49
C CYS A 278 -37.29 1.90 0.48
N VAL A 279 -37.48 1.59 -0.81
CA VAL A 279 -37.77 2.54 -1.93
C VAL A 279 -36.62 3.47 -2.26
#